data_AF-A0A316SHE0-F1
#
_entry.id   AF-A0A316SHE0-F1
#
_cell.length_a   1.000
_cell.length_b   1.000
_cell.length_c   1.000
_cell.angle_alpha   90.00
_cell.angle_beta   90.00
_cell.angle_gamma   90.00
#
_symmetry.space_group_name_H-M   'P 1'
#
loop_
_entity.id
_entity.type
_entity.pdbx_description
1 polymer ?
#
loop_
_entity_poly.entity_id
_entity_poly.type
_entity_poly.pdbx_seq_one_letter_code
_entity_poly.pdbx_strand_id
1 'polypeptide(L)'
;MEENEKFRVDPLTEDTLRKLEASGLRMTVQRRHIIEILTSSQCTSPKELWYEAKQFVPDLGIATVYRLINRLEQIGVISKARNLGMQRVEPKLGTITDDKGRKIFNAGTTKDLAALIKQGLIARGTIGPQNELELSLVGDKVNVTIK
;
A
#
# COMPACT_ATOMS: atom_id res chain seq x y z
N MET A 1 22.66 -1.87 19.17
CA MET A 1 22.66 -2.34 17.77
C MET A 1 21.22 -2.63 17.47
N GLU A 2 20.49 -1.66 16.92
CA GLU A 2 19.05 -1.78 16.67
C GLU A 2 18.87 -2.86 15.60
N GLU A 3 18.12 -3.91 15.95
CA GLU A 3 17.69 -4.92 14.99
C GLU A 3 16.89 -4.21 13.90
N ASN A 4 17.42 -4.19 12.67
CA ASN A 4 16.64 -3.82 11.49
C ASN A 4 15.51 -4.85 11.36
N GLU A 5 14.34 -4.49 11.89
CA GLU A 5 13.11 -5.27 11.78
C GLU A 5 12.88 -5.54 10.28
N LYS A 6 12.80 -6.82 9.91
CA LYS A 6 12.75 -7.23 8.49
C LYS A 6 11.48 -6.67 7.85
N PHE A 7 11.65 -5.71 6.95
CA PHE A 7 10.56 -5.02 6.27
C PHE A 7 10.01 -5.87 5.12
N ARG A 8 8.68 -6.02 5.04
CA ARG A 8 8.00 -6.76 3.98
C ARG A 8 6.87 -5.92 3.42
N VAL A 9 6.94 -5.58 2.13
CA VAL A 9 5.77 -5.14 1.39
C VAL A 9 5.04 -6.43 1.01
N ASP A 10 3.81 -6.64 1.49
CA ASP A 10 3.05 -7.82 1.08
C ASP A 10 2.81 -7.83 -0.45
N PRO A 11 2.64 -9.02 -1.06
CA PRO A 11 2.24 -9.14 -2.46
C PRO A 11 1.13 -8.15 -2.83
N LEU A 12 1.39 -7.28 -3.80
CA LEU A 12 0.34 -6.45 -4.35
C LEU A 12 -0.62 -7.35 -5.13
N THR A 13 -1.91 -7.29 -4.81
CA THR A 13 -2.94 -8.02 -5.54
C THR A 13 -3.03 -7.52 -6.99
N GLU A 14 -3.47 -8.36 -7.93
CA GLU A 14 -3.70 -7.93 -9.32
C GLU A 14 -4.71 -6.76 -9.39
N ASP A 15 -5.66 -6.74 -8.47
CA ASP A 15 -6.58 -5.62 -8.28
C ASP A 15 -5.86 -4.32 -7.88
N THR A 16 -4.87 -4.39 -6.99
CA THR A 16 -4.01 -3.23 -6.66
C THR A 16 -3.19 -2.79 -7.87
N LEU A 17 -2.67 -3.73 -8.66
CA LEU A 17 -1.94 -3.40 -9.91
C LEU A 17 -2.85 -2.71 -10.95
N ARG A 18 -4.10 -3.14 -11.10
CA ARG A 18 -5.09 -2.47 -11.96
C ARG A 18 -5.44 -1.08 -11.45
N LYS A 19 -5.57 -0.90 -10.14
CA LYS A 19 -5.80 0.41 -9.52
C LYS A 19 -4.60 1.34 -9.71
N LEU A 20 -3.37 0.81 -9.66
CA LEU A 20 -2.14 1.52 -10.00
C LEU A 20 -2.15 1.99 -11.47
N GLU A 21 -2.54 1.13 -12.41
CA GLU A 21 -2.70 1.50 -13.82
C GLU A 21 -3.72 2.62 -14.00
N ALA A 22 -4.87 2.52 -13.34
CA ALA A 22 -5.92 3.54 -13.35
C ALA A 22 -5.47 4.88 -12.71
N SER A 23 -4.45 4.88 -11.85
CA SER A 23 -3.82 6.08 -11.29
C SER A 23 -2.84 6.78 -12.25
N GLY A 24 -2.66 6.26 -13.47
CA GLY A 24 -1.77 6.78 -14.50
C GLY A 24 -0.37 6.19 -14.50
N LEU A 25 -0.09 5.15 -13.70
CA LEU A 25 1.17 4.40 -13.80
C LEU A 25 1.08 3.34 -14.91
N ARG A 26 1.71 3.58 -16.07
CA ARG A 26 1.80 2.56 -17.12
C ARG A 26 2.54 1.31 -16.61
N MET A 27 1.87 0.18 -16.44
CA MET A 27 2.51 -1.05 -15.97
C MET A 27 3.07 -1.88 -17.13
N THR A 28 4.32 -1.60 -17.49
CA THR A 28 5.07 -2.46 -18.41
C THR A 28 5.48 -3.77 -17.74
N VAL A 29 5.81 -4.81 -18.53
CA VAL A 29 6.31 -6.11 -18.03
C VAL A 29 7.49 -5.91 -17.06
N GLN A 30 8.44 -5.03 -17.42
CA GLN A 30 9.57 -4.69 -16.55
C GLN A 30 9.12 -4.13 -15.18
N ARG A 31 8.15 -3.21 -15.16
CA ARG A 31 7.65 -2.61 -13.91
C ARG A 31 6.89 -3.62 -13.07
N ARG A 32 6.13 -4.54 -13.69
CA ARG A 32 5.45 -5.63 -12.99
C ARG A 32 6.44 -6.54 -12.28
N HIS A 33 7.50 -6.98 -12.95
CA HIS A 33 8.56 -7.78 -12.32
C HIS A 33 9.27 -7.06 -11.18
N ILE A 34 9.57 -5.76 -11.32
CA ILE A 34 10.19 -5.00 -10.21
C ILE A 34 9.24 -4.91 -9.01
N ILE A 35 7.94 -4.75 -9.22
CA ILE A 35 6.93 -4.77 -8.14
C ILE A 35 6.79 -6.15 -7.51
N GLU A 36 6.80 -7.21 -8.32
CA GLU A 36 6.78 -8.60 -7.81
C GLU A 36 7.98 -8.85 -6.91
N ILE A 37 9.18 -8.44 -7.31
CA ILE A 37 10.39 -8.57 -6.48
C ILE A 37 10.27 -7.70 -5.22
N LEU A 38 9.82 -6.44 -5.35
CA LEU A 38 9.60 -5.55 -4.20
C LEU A 38 8.66 -6.16 -3.15
N THR A 39 7.70 -6.99 -3.58
CA THR A 39 6.63 -7.51 -2.72
C THR A 39 6.83 -8.97 -2.30
N SER A 40 7.73 -9.70 -2.95
CA SER A 40 8.05 -11.09 -2.64
C SER A 40 9.39 -11.26 -1.92
N SER A 41 10.34 -10.34 -2.14
CA SER A 41 11.66 -10.35 -1.51
C SER A 41 11.66 -9.68 -0.14
N GLN A 42 12.76 -9.86 0.61
CA GLN A 42 13.06 -9.12 1.84
C GLN A 42 13.89 -7.86 1.54
N CYS A 43 13.77 -7.28 0.34
CA CYS A 43 14.51 -6.08 -0.02
C CYS A 43 14.18 -4.94 0.93
N THR A 44 15.19 -4.48 1.67
CA THR A 44 15.07 -3.36 2.63
C THR A 44 15.45 -2.03 2.01
N SER A 45 16.10 -2.05 0.83
CA SER A 45 16.58 -0.85 0.14
C SER A 45 16.34 -0.85 -1.37
N PRO A 46 16.26 0.33 -2.01
CA PRO A 46 16.22 0.45 -3.48
C PRO A 46 17.40 -0.22 -4.18
N LYS A 47 18.57 -0.32 -3.51
CA LYS A 47 19.78 -0.92 -4.05
C LYS A 47 19.68 -2.45 -4.09
N GLU A 48 19.14 -3.06 -3.04
CA GLU A 48 18.86 -4.49 -2.99
C GLU A 48 17.82 -4.86 -4.04
N LEU A 49 16.71 -4.10 -4.11
CA LEU A 49 15.68 -4.30 -5.14
C LEU A 49 16.28 -4.22 -6.55
N TRP A 50 17.16 -3.26 -6.80
CA TRP A 50 17.85 -3.17 -8.09
C TRP A 50 18.74 -4.37 -8.37
N TYR A 51 19.50 -4.84 -7.38
CA TYR A 51 20.39 -5.98 -7.54
C TYR A 51 19.62 -7.26 -7.89
N GLU A 52 18.52 -7.53 -7.18
CA GLU A 52 17.65 -8.68 -7.48
C GLU A 52 16.96 -8.51 -8.83
N ALA A 53 16.35 -7.35 -9.10
CA ALA A 53 15.63 -7.12 -10.35
C ALA A 53 16.52 -7.14 -11.59
N LYS A 54 17.81 -6.80 -11.47
CA LYS A 54 18.77 -6.86 -12.57
C LYS A 54 19.06 -8.28 -13.04
N GLN A 55 18.85 -9.29 -12.19
CA GLN A 55 19.01 -10.71 -12.58
C GLN A 55 17.96 -11.14 -13.62
N PHE A 56 16.78 -10.50 -13.59
CA PHE A 56 15.67 -10.78 -14.50
C PHE A 56 15.52 -9.73 -15.62
N VAL A 57 15.97 -8.51 -15.37
CA VAL A 57 15.92 -7.38 -16.31
C VAL A 57 17.35 -6.82 -16.48
N PRO A 58 18.18 -7.40 -17.38
CA PRO A 58 19.60 -7.06 -17.50
C PRO A 58 19.87 -5.57 -17.77
N ASP A 59 18.99 -4.91 -18.54
CA ASP A 59 19.08 -3.50 -18.91
C ASP A 59 18.52 -2.54 -17.83
N LEU A 60 18.19 -3.05 -16.63
CA LEU A 60 17.60 -2.25 -15.57
C LEU A 60 18.60 -1.24 -14.99
N GLY A 61 18.38 0.03 -15.32
CA GLY A 61 19.05 1.15 -14.65
C GLY A 61 18.53 1.37 -13.22
N ILE A 62 19.44 1.67 -12.29
CA ILE A 62 19.13 2.05 -10.90
C ILE A 62 18.12 3.21 -10.83
N ALA A 63 18.21 4.18 -11.75
CA ALA A 63 17.28 5.30 -11.85
C ALA A 63 15.83 4.90 -12.16
N THR A 64 15.62 3.76 -12.83
CA THR A 64 14.27 3.21 -13.08
C THR A 64 13.65 2.68 -11.79
N VAL A 65 14.45 2.04 -10.94
CA VAL A 65 14.02 1.57 -9.62
C VAL A 65 13.61 2.74 -8.73
N TYR A 66 14.45 3.78 -8.64
CA TYR A 66 14.11 4.99 -7.88
C TYR A 66 12.86 5.69 -8.39
N ARG A 67 12.69 5.84 -9.72
CA ARG A 67 11.48 6.45 -10.29
C ARG A 67 10.22 5.65 -9.96
N LEU A 68 10.31 4.33 -10.00
CA LEU A 68 9.19 3.46 -9.65
C LEU A 68 8.82 3.60 -8.16
N ILE A 69 9.81 3.51 -7.26
CA ILE A 69 9.60 3.68 -5.82
C ILE A 69 8.99 5.04 -5.51
N ASN A 70 9.55 6.12 -6.06
CA ASN A 70 9.02 7.47 -5.86
C ASN A 70 7.57 7.56 -6.36
N ARG A 71 7.24 6.88 -7.45
CA ARG A 71 5.87 6.88 -7.96
C ARG A 71 4.92 6.10 -7.05
N LEU A 72 5.32 4.93 -6.56
CA LEU A 72 4.55 4.15 -5.58
C LEU A 72 4.36 4.91 -4.25
N GLU A 73 5.34 5.73 -3.88
CA GLU A 73 5.26 6.60 -2.71
C GLU A 73 4.32 7.80 -2.92
N GLN A 74 4.44 8.48 -4.06
CA GLN A 74 3.57 9.61 -4.40
C GLN A 74 2.08 9.24 -4.42
N ILE A 75 1.77 8.01 -4.83
CA ILE A 75 0.41 7.49 -4.83
C ILE A 75 0.05 6.78 -3.52
N GLY A 76 0.87 6.90 -2.48
CA GLY A 76 0.54 6.38 -1.15
C GLY A 76 0.33 4.87 -1.11
N VAL A 77 0.99 4.10 -1.98
CA VAL A 77 0.97 2.62 -1.92
C VAL A 77 2.07 2.12 -1.00
N ILE A 78 3.23 2.78 -1.04
CA ILE A 78 4.32 2.56 -0.10
C ILE A 78 4.73 3.87 0.57
N SER A 79 5.31 3.80 1.75
CA SER A 79 6.05 4.89 2.38
C SER A 79 7.51 4.51 2.45
N LYS A 80 8.40 5.49 2.28
CA LYS A 80 9.84 5.30 2.47
C LYS A 80 10.29 6.14 3.65
N ALA A 81 10.58 5.51 4.78
CA ALA A 81 11.20 6.17 5.91
C ALA A 81 12.71 5.96 5.88
N ARG A 82 13.48 7.04 6.14
CA ARG A 82 14.96 7.05 6.04
C ARG A 82 15.63 5.91 6.82
N ASN A 83 15.01 5.45 7.91
CA ASN A 83 15.54 4.44 8.82
C ASN A 83 14.68 3.16 8.88
N LEU A 84 13.52 3.11 8.22
CA LEU A 84 12.53 2.02 8.38
C LEU A 84 12.23 1.27 7.06
N GLY A 85 13.05 1.49 6.02
CA GLY A 85 12.86 0.85 4.73
C GLY A 85 11.59 1.30 3.98
N MET A 86 11.10 0.44 3.09
CA MET A 86 9.87 0.64 2.31
C MET A 86 8.75 -0.18 2.96
N GLN A 87 7.60 0.46 3.24
CA GLN A 87 6.47 -0.18 3.90
C GLN A 87 5.17 0.08 3.12
N ARG A 88 4.23 -0.86 3.12
CA ARG A 88 2.89 -0.61 2.56
C ARG A 88 2.18 0.45 3.40
N VAL A 89 1.55 1.41 2.73
CA VAL A 89 0.68 2.37 3.41
C VAL A 89 -0.68 1.74 3.59
N GLU A 90 -1.13 1.68 4.84
CA GLU A 90 -2.49 1.30 5.15
C GLU A 90 -3.37 2.54 5.35
N PRO A 91 -4.60 2.54 4.83
CA PRO A 91 -5.54 3.63 5.06
C PRO A 91 -5.95 3.63 6.54
N LYS A 92 -5.76 4.77 7.20
CA LYS A 92 -6.10 4.94 8.61
C LYS A 92 -7.21 5.98 8.73
N LEU A 93 -8.13 5.74 9.65
CA LEU A 93 -9.07 6.77 10.04
C LEU A 93 -8.35 7.81 10.90
N GLY A 94 -8.55 9.08 10.57
CA GLY A 94 -8.07 10.20 11.37
C GLY A 94 -8.93 10.44 12.61
N THR A 95 -8.92 11.67 13.12
CA THR A 95 -9.77 12.05 14.26
C THR A 95 -11.19 12.35 13.80
N ILE A 96 -12.18 11.81 14.52
CA ILE A 96 -13.57 12.25 14.39
C ILE A 96 -13.83 13.26 15.51
N THR A 97 -14.23 14.47 15.14
CA THR A 97 -14.55 15.56 16.07
C THR A 97 -15.99 16.02 15.90
N ASP A 98 -16.53 16.66 16.93
CA ASP A 98 -17.75 17.47 16.77
C ASP A 98 -17.45 18.79 16.05
N ASP A 99 -18.50 19.59 15.86
CA ASP A 99 -18.45 20.94 15.27
C ASP A 99 -17.61 21.93 16.09
N LYS A 100 -17.27 21.60 17.34
CA LYS A 100 -16.42 22.38 18.25
C LYS A 100 -14.98 21.85 18.32
N GLY A 101 -14.64 20.86 17.49
CA GLY A 101 -13.31 20.24 17.47
C GLY A 101 -13.03 19.28 18.64
N ARG A 102 -14.04 18.94 19.45
CA ARG A 102 -13.89 17.95 20.53
C ARG A 102 -13.86 16.55 19.93
N LYS A 103 -12.83 15.77 20.27
CA LYS A 103 -12.67 14.40 19.76
C LYS A 103 -13.80 13.50 20.27
N ILE A 104 -14.55 12.91 19.36
CA ILE A 104 -15.63 11.94 19.63
C ILE A 104 -15.06 10.52 19.59
N PHE A 105 -14.10 10.28 18.71
CA PHE A 105 -13.50 8.97 18.52
C PHE A 105 -12.01 9.12 18.23
N ASN A 106 -11.20 8.40 19.00
CA ASN A 106 -9.78 8.24 18.75
C ASN A 106 -9.59 7.01 17.85
N ALA A 107 -9.88 7.14 16.56
CA ALA A 107 -9.45 6.15 15.60
C ALA A 107 -7.97 6.34 15.30
N GLY A 108 -7.23 5.23 15.18
CA GLY A 108 -5.84 5.30 14.75
C GLY A 108 -5.40 4.14 13.86
N THR A 109 -6.27 3.14 13.67
CA THR A 109 -5.91 1.92 12.99
C THR A 109 -6.75 1.67 11.73
N THR A 110 -6.18 0.90 10.82
CA THR A 110 -6.85 0.37 9.62
C THR A 110 -8.08 -0.46 9.99
N LYS A 111 -8.04 -1.15 11.14
CA LYS A 111 -9.16 -1.95 11.67
C LYS A 111 -10.34 -1.08 12.06
N ASP A 112 -10.10 0.08 12.69
CA ASP A 112 -11.16 1.02 13.06
C ASP A 112 -11.88 1.55 11.81
N LEU A 113 -11.10 1.93 10.79
CA LEU A 113 -11.65 2.37 9.51
C LEU A 113 -12.45 1.25 8.83
N ALA A 114 -11.92 0.03 8.80
CA ALA A 114 -12.58 -1.14 8.21
C ALA A 114 -13.90 -1.46 8.92
N ALA A 115 -13.92 -1.40 10.25
CA ALA A 115 -15.13 -1.63 11.03
C ALA A 115 -16.23 -0.60 10.71
N LEU A 116 -15.89 0.68 10.60
CA LEU A 116 -16.85 1.73 10.27
C LEU A 116 -17.41 1.57 8.84
N ILE A 117 -16.53 1.28 7.88
CA ILE A 117 -16.95 0.98 6.50
C ILE A 117 -17.85 -0.26 6.48
N LYS A 118 -17.50 -1.33 7.21
CA LYS A 118 -18.31 -2.56 7.33
C LYS A 118 -19.73 -2.22 7.78
N GLN A 119 -19.85 -1.50 8.89
CA GLN A 119 -21.15 -1.14 9.46
C GLN A 119 -21.97 -0.28 8.48
N GLY A 120 -21.34 0.68 7.80
CA GLY A 120 -22.00 1.49 6.77
C GLY A 120 -22.50 0.66 5.59
N LEU A 121 -21.72 -0.31 5.11
CA LEU A 121 -22.11 -1.18 3.99
C LEU A 121 -23.22 -2.17 4.38
N ILE A 122 -23.20 -2.70 5.61
CA ILE A 122 -24.28 -3.55 6.16
C ILE A 122 -25.58 -2.74 6.29
N ALA A 123 -25.51 -1.52 6.86
CA ALA A 123 -26.68 -0.66 7.01
C ALA A 123 -27.31 -0.29 5.66
N ARG A 124 -26.50 -0.19 4.59
CA ARG A 124 -26.97 -0.01 3.22
C ARG A 124 -27.50 -1.28 2.54
N GLY A 125 -27.39 -2.44 3.17
CA GLY A 125 -27.75 -3.74 2.58
C GLY A 125 -26.79 -4.22 1.48
N THR A 126 -25.57 -3.69 1.41
CA THR A 126 -24.58 -4.05 0.37
C THR A 126 -23.86 -5.36 0.69
N ILE A 127 -23.59 -5.63 1.97
CA ILE A 127 -22.93 -6.85 2.45
C ILE A 127 -23.63 -7.37 3.71
N GLY A 128 -23.37 -8.64 4.04
CA GLY A 128 -23.81 -9.26 5.29
C GLY A 128 -22.78 -9.11 6.43
N PRO A 129 -23.17 -9.47 7.66
CA PRO A 129 -22.29 -9.37 8.83
C PRO A 129 -21.08 -10.32 8.80
N GLN A 130 -21.16 -11.41 8.04
CA GLN A 130 -20.09 -12.41 7.93
C GLN A 130 -19.00 -12.03 6.93
N ASN A 131 -19.22 -11.03 6.07
CA ASN A 131 -18.23 -10.61 5.10
C ASN A 131 -17.03 -9.95 5.76
N GLU A 132 -15.83 -10.28 5.30
CA GLU A 132 -14.60 -9.61 5.72
C GLU A 132 -14.23 -8.48 4.75
N LEU A 133 -13.54 -7.46 5.24
CA LEU A 133 -13.06 -6.37 4.37
C LEU A 133 -11.55 -6.25 4.48
N GLU A 134 -10.93 -6.10 3.31
CA GLU A 134 -9.56 -5.65 3.18
C GLU A 134 -9.57 -4.22 2.62
N LEU A 135 -8.80 -3.33 3.26
CA LEU A 135 -8.64 -1.96 2.80
C LEU A 135 -7.27 -1.78 2.14
N SER A 136 -7.25 -1.03 1.05
CA SER A 136 -6.00 -0.59 0.42
C SER A 136 -6.09 0.87 0.00
N LEU A 137 -4.96 1.57 0.05
CA LEU A 137 -4.85 2.95 -0.42
C LEU A 137 -4.18 2.96 -1.80
N VAL A 138 -4.79 3.62 -2.77
CA VAL A 138 -4.18 3.91 -4.07
C VAL A 138 -4.48 5.35 -4.46
N GLY A 139 -3.46 6.17 -4.51
CA GLY A 139 -3.58 7.62 -4.60
C GLY A 139 -4.28 8.18 -3.37
N ASP A 140 -5.34 8.92 -3.60
CA ASP A 140 -6.24 9.49 -2.60
C ASP A 140 -7.47 8.59 -2.31
N LYS A 141 -7.54 7.40 -2.93
CA LYS A 141 -8.71 6.52 -2.85
C LYS A 141 -8.49 5.38 -1.86
N VAL A 142 -9.40 5.27 -0.90
CA VAL A 142 -9.57 4.06 -0.09
C VAL A 142 -10.37 3.06 -0.91
N ASN A 143 -9.76 1.91 -1.17
CA ASN A 143 -10.39 0.81 -1.85
C ASN A 143 -10.81 -0.24 -0.84
N VAL A 144 -11.97 -0.84 -1.07
CA VAL A 144 -12.57 -1.83 -0.20
C VAL A 144 -12.76 -3.11 -0.99
N THR A 145 -12.11 -4.19 -0.54
CA THR A 145 -12.27 -5.53 -1.12
C THR A 145 -13.04 -6.38 -0.13
N ILE A 146 -14.14 -6.98 -0.58
CA ILE A 146 -14.97 -7.89 0.21
C ILE A 146 -14.41 -9.30 0.03
N LYS A 147 -14.13 -10.00 1.14
CA LYS A 147 -13.75 -11.41 1.17
C LYS A 147 -14.93 -12.28 1.64
#